data_AF-A0A7Z9QI30-F1
#
_entry.id   AF-A0A7Z9QI30-F1
#
_cell.length_a   1.000
_cell.length_b   1.000
_cell.length_c   1.000
_cell.angle_alpha   90.00
_cell.angle_beta   90.00
_cell.angle_gamma   90.00
#
_symmetry.space_group_name_H-M   'P 1'
#
loop_
_entity.id
_entity.type
_entity.pdbx_description
1 polymer ?
#
loop_
_entity_poly.entity_id
_entity_poly.type
_entity_poly.pdbx_seq_one_letter_code
_entity_poly.pdbx_strand_id
1 'polypeptide(L)'
;MSPCTTHQLIGVKFIQERQCDTLVAANELEVALLEDIERQLTIDPRMGDVYIQRAMMLMISGAYDTIKPVWIQRILDQQLADGSWTNFDPLFPVGGDRFFGFSYFFLDIREPKANFHTTAQAIYLMALSVASYSDMRQN
;
A
#
# COMPACT_ATOMS: atom_id res chain seq x y z
N MET A 1 -12.26 -1.14 0.83
CA MET A 1 -12.39 -0.46 2.15
C MET A 1 -11.91 0.97 2.01
N SER A 2 -12.37 1.90 2.87
CA SER A 2 -12.05 3.33 2.79
C SER A 2 -10.53 3.63 2.95
N PRO A 3 -9.97 4.62 2.25
CA PRO A 3 -8.57 5.08 2.44
C PRO A 3 -8.36 5.89 3.73
N CYS A 4 -9.41 6.17 4.52
CA CYS A 4 -9.34 7.05 5.69
C CYS A 4 -8.24 6.69 6.70
N THR A 5 -8.13 5.41 7.09
CA THR A 5 -7.14 4.95 8.07
C THR A 5 -5.72 5.28 7.63
N THR A 6 -5.42 5.02 6.35
CA THR A 6 -4.09 5.27 5.77
C THR A 6 -3.79 6.77 5.70
N HIS A 7 -4.76 7.60 5.31
CA HIS A 7 -4.61 9.06 5.31
C HIS A 7 -4.45 9.65 6.72
N GLN A 8 -5.16 9.11 7.71
CA GLN A 8 -4.98 9.49 9.11
C GLN A 8 -3.57 9.16 9.60
N LEU A 9 -3.06 7.98 9.25
CA LEU A 9 -1.71 7.57 9.65
C LEU A 9 -0.64 8.46 9.01
N ILE A 10 -0.80 8.84 7.73
CA ILE A 10 0.08 9.84 7.10
C ILE A 10 0.09 11.14 7.91
N GLY A 11 -1.08 11.63 8.32
CA GLY A 11 -1.20 12.82 9.18
C GLY A 11 -0.48 12.66 10.52
N VAL A 12 -0.60 11.49 11.16
CA VAL A 12 0.10 11.15 12.41
C VAL A 12 1.62 11.17 12.21
N LYS A 13 2.15 10.59 11.13
CA LYS A 13 3.59 10.62 10.83
C LYS A 13 4.10 12.06 10.69
N PHE A 14 3.35 12.94 10.02
CA PHE A 14 3.74 14.35 9.92
C PHE A 14 3.77 15.08 11.28
N ILE A 15 2.86 14.75 12.20
CA ILE A 15 2.87 15.31 13.56
C ILE A 15 4.12 14.84 14.32
N GLN A 16 4.45 13.55 14.19
CA GLN A 16 5.61 12.95 14.85
C GLN A 16 6.94 13.48 14.31
N GLU A 17 7.08 13.58 12.99
CA GLU A 17 8.27 14.15 12.33
C GLU A 17 8.55 15.59 12.77
N ARG A 18 7.47 16.36 13.07
CA ARG A 18 7.56 17.75 13.52
C ARG A 18 7.66 17.91 15.03
N GLN A 19 7.70 16.81 15.79
CA GLN A 19 7.83 16.81 17.25
C GLN A 19 6.84 17.74 17.97
N CYS A 20 5.59 17.80 17.48
CA CYS A 20 4.57 18.65 18.10
C CYS A 20 4.17 18.14 19.49
N ASP A 21 3.72 19.01 20.41
CA ASP A 21 3.43 18.70 21.82
C ASP A 21 2.40 17.57 22.08
N THR A 22 1.76 17.05 21.04
CA THR A 22 0.74 15.99 21.08
C THR A 22 1.29 14.57 20.82
N LEU A 23 2.62 14.36 20.91
CA LEU A 23 3.28 13.08 20.58
C LEU A 23 2.69 11.84 21.26
N VAL A 24 2.29 11.93 22.54
CA VAL A 24 1.74 10.76 23.26
C VAL A 24 0.44 10.27 22.61
N ALA A 25 -0.49 11.19 22.35
CA ALA A 25 -1.74 10.86 21.67
C ALA A 25 -1.51 10.42 20.22
N ALA A 26 -0.49 10.97 19.55
CA ALA A 26 -0.11 10.58 18.20
C ALA A 26 0.39 9.12 18.15
N ASN A 27 1.19 8.70 19.13
CA ASN A 27 1.72 7.33 19.20
C ASN A 27 0.62 6.30 19.48
N GLU A 28 -0.28 6.58 20.42
CA GLU A 28 -1.43 5.69 20.69
C GLU A 28 -2.34 5.55 19.46
N LEU A 29 -2.56 6.66 18.73
CA LEU A 29 -3.32 6.64 17.50
C LEU A 29 -2.59 5.88 16.38
N GLU A 30 -1.25 6.00 16.27
CA GLU A 30 -0.45 5.24 15.31
C GLU A 30 -0.66 3.73 15.50
N VAL A 31 -0.57 3.22 16.73
CA VAL A 31 -0.77 1.79 17.02
C VAL A 31 -2.14 1.32 16.54
N ALA A 32 -3.22 2.04 16.90
CA ALA A 32 -4.58 1.67 16.51
C ALA A 32 -4.79 1.71 14.98
N LEU A 33 -4.19 2.68 14.30
CA LEU A 33 -4.27 2.79 12.84
C LEU A 33 -3.48 1.69 12.13
N LEU A 34 -2.32 1.28 12.66
CA LEU A 34 -1.52 0.18 12.12
C LEU A 34 -2.27 -1.16 12.23
N GLU A 35 -2.88 -1.44 13.38
CA GLU A 35 -3.71 -2.63 13.58
C GLU A 35 -4.89 -2.67 12.58
N ASP A 36 -5.54 -1.52 12.35
CA ASP A 36 -6.63 -1.43 11.38
C ASP A 36 -6.13 -1.62 9.94
N ILE A 37 -4.96 -1.07 9.59
CA ILE A 37 -4.32 -1.31 8.28
C ILE A 37 -4.01 -2.79 8.08
N GLU A 38 -3.44 -3.46 9.08
CA GLU A 38 -3.12 -4.90 9.00
C GLU A 38 -4.40 -5.72 8.74
N ARG A 39 -5.46 -5.40 9.49
CA ARG A 39 -6.78 -6.02 9.32
C ARG A 39 -7.35 -5.77 7.92
N GLN A 40 -7.24 -4.54 7.41
CA GLN A 40 -7.71 -4.19 6.06
C GLN A 40 -6.94 -4.95 4.97
N LEU A 41 -5.61 -5.05 5.06
CA LEU A 41 -4.77 -5.83 4.13
C LEU A 41 -5.04 -7.34 4.20
N THR A 42 -5.46 -7.83 5.37
CA THR A 42 -5.81 -9.24 5.57
C THR A 42 -7.17 -9.58 4.95
N ILE A 43 -8.15 -8.68 5.06
CA ILE A 43 -9.55 -8.96 4.66
C ILE A 43 -9.87 -8.49 3.24
N ASP A 44 -9.28 -7.40 2.76
CA ASP A 44 -9.54 -6.83 1.44
C ASP A 44 -8.47 -7.30 0.45
N PRO A 45 -8.73 -8.32 -0.40
CA PRO A 45 -7.72 -8.86 -1.29
C PRO A 45 -7.46 -7.96 -2.50
N ARG A 46 -8.28 -6.92 -2.72
CA ARG A 46 -8.26 -6.11 -3.94
C ARG A 46 -6.97 -5.31 -4.04
N MET A 47 -6.27 -5.50 -5.15
CA MET A 47 -5.03 -4.79 -5.43
C MET A 47 -5.29 -3.45 -6.14
N GLY A 48 -4.64 -2.39 -5.67
CA GLY A 48 -4.79 -1.05 -6.22
C GLY A 48 -4.09 -0.02 -5.34
N ASP A 49 -4.36 1.25 -5.59
CA ASP A 49 -3.72 2.38 -4.92
C ASP A 49 -3.67 2.24 -3.39
N VAL A 50 -4.84 2.05 -2.77
CA VAL A 50 -4.95 1.95 -1.31
C VAL A 50 -4.24 0.72 -0.76
N TYR A 51 -4.14 -0.37 -1.53
CA TYR A 51 -3.41 -1.57 -1.10
C TYR A 51 -1.91 -1.29 -0.97
N ILE A 52 -1.33 -0.69 -2.00
CA ILE A 52 0.08 -0.28 -2.02
C ILE A 52 0.34 0.76 -0.92
N GLN A 53 -0.53 1.76 -0.80
CA GLN A 53 -0.40 2.81 0.22
C GLN A 53 -0.38 2.23 1.65
N ARG A 54 -1.23 1.22 1.94
CA ARG A 54 -1.25 0.53 3.24
C ARG A 54 0.07 -0.20 3.53
N ALA A 55 0.56 -1.00 2.59
CA ALA A 55 1.84 -1.71 2.75
C ALA A 55 3.01 -0.73 2.93
N MET A 56 3.00 0.37 2.16
CA MET A 56 3.95 1.47 2.29
C MET A 56 3.91 2.10 3.68
N MET A 57 2.73 2.33 4.25
CA MET A 57 2.61 2.92 5.59
C MET A 57 3.06 1.98 6.70
N LEU A 58 2.88 0.66 6.56
CA LEU A 58 3.49 -0.30 7.49
C LEU A 58 5.02 -0.20 7.48
N MET A 59 5.63 -0.08 6.29
CA MET A 59 7.09 0.08 6.15
C MET A 59 7.59 1.39 6.75
N ILE A 60 6.93 2.52 6.44
CA ILE A 60 7.32 3.85 6.94
C ILE A 60 7.23 3.92 8.46
N SER A 61 6.27 3.22 9.06
CA SER A 61 6.05 3.21 10.51
C SER A 61 6.97 2.23 11.24
N GLY A 62 7.89 1.55 10.53
CA GLY A 62 8.80 0.57 11.12
C GLY A 62 8.13 -0.75 11.52
N ALA A 63 6.88 -0.98 11.12
CA ALA A 63 6.10 -2.17 11.47
C ALA A 63 6.45 -3.37 10.56
N TYR A 64 7.73 -3.58 10.27
CA TYR A 64 8.23 -4.55 9.29
C TYR A 64 7.75 -5.98 9.56
N ASP A 65 7.73 -6.38 10.84
CA ASP A 65 7.34 -7.72 11.27
C ASP A 65 5.86 -8.05 10.99
N THR A 66 5.03 -7.03 10.80
CA THR A 66 3.60 -7.21 10.47
C THR A 66 3.36 -7.42 8.97
N ILE A 67 4.34 -7.07 8.12
CA ILE A 67 4.22 -7.14 6.68
C ILE A 67 4.35 -8.59 6.21
N LYS A 68 3.24 -9.13 5.72
CA LYS A 68 3.20 -10.51 5.22
C LYS A 68 3.82 -10.56 3.82
N PRO A 69 4.73 -11.51 3.52
CA PRO A 69 5.38 -11.61 2.20
C PRO A 69 4.40 -11.67 1.03
N VAL A 70 3.23 -12.29 1.22
CA VAL A 70 2.17 -12.38 0.21
C VAL A 70 1.65 -11.01 -0.24
N TRP A 71 1.67 -9.99 0.63
CA TRP A 71 1.22 -8.65 0.27
C TRP A 71 2.20 -7.97 -0.69
N ILE A 72 3.50 -8.11 -0.43
CA ILE A 72 4.55 -7.60 -1.31
C ILE A 72 4.54 -8.36 -2.64
N GLN A 73 4.41 -9.70 -2.58
CA GLN A 73 4.34 -10.52 -3.80
C GLN A 73 3.17 -10.10 -4.70
N ARG A 74 1.98 -9.85 -4.13
CA ARG A 74 0.83 -9.34 -4.90
C ARG A 74 1.08 -8.00 -5.56
N ILE A 75 1.82 -7.10 -4.91
CA ILE A 75 2.18 -5.82 -5.50
C ILE A 75 3.11 -6.05 -6.69
N LEU A 76 4.09 -6.93 -6.58
CA LEU A 76 5.03 -7.26 -7.66
C LEU A 76 4.33 -7.95 -8.83
N ASP A 77 3.44 -8.91 -8.55
CA ASP A 77 2.71 -9.67 -9.58
C ASP A 77 1.77 -8.79 -10.43
N GLN A 78 1.38 -7.62 -9.90
CA GLN A 78 0.49 -6.66 -10.54
C GLN A 78 1.22 -5.48 -11.20
N GLN A 79 2.55 -5.53 -11.29
CA GLN A 79 3.31 -4.55 -12.08
C GLN A 79 3.02 -4.74 -13.57
N LEU A 80 2.69 -3.66 -14.27
CA LEU A 80 2.48 -3.68 -15.72
C LEU A 80 3.82 -3.84 -16.46
N ALA A 81 3.74 -4.23 -17.73
CA ALA A 81 4.93 -4.48 -18.56
C ALA A 81 5.85 -3.26 -18.74
N ASP A 82 5.31 -2.04 -18.59
CA ASP A 82 6.07 -0.79 -18.62
C ASP A 82 6.68 -0.41 -17.26
N GLY A 83 6.51 -1.26 -16.25
CA GLY A 83 6.99 -1.04 -14.88
C GLY A 83 6.05 -0.21 -14.01
N SER A 84 4.91 0.24 -14.54
CA SER A 84 3.92 1.03 -13.79
C SER A 84 2.93 0.15 -13.03
N TRP A 85 2.09 0.78 -12.20
CA TRP A 85 0.95 0.14 -11.55
C TRP A 85 -0.35 0.83 -11.91
N THR A 86 -1.43 0.07 -11.88
CA THR A 86 -2.79 0.56 -12.14
C THR A 86 -3.61 0.66 -10.84
N ASN A 87 -4.72 1.40 -10.89
CA ASN A 87 -5.71 1.48 -9.81
C ASN A 87 -6.88 0.50 -10.02
N PHE A 88 -6.62 -0.60 -10.72
CA PHE A 88 -7.56 -1.63 -11.11
C PHE A 88 -6.95 -3.00 -10.80
N ASP A 89 -7.73 -3.90 -10.21
CA ASP A 89 -7.30 -5.26 -9.93
C ASP A 89 -7.81 -6.20 -11.04
N PRO A 90 -7.03 -6.49 -12.09
CA PRO A 90 -7.46 -7.38 -13.16
C PRO A 90 -7.58 -8.82 -12.65
N LEU A 91 -8.73 -9.47 -12.88
CA LEU A 91 -8.96 -10.85 -12.47
C LEU A 91 -8.87 -11.82 -13.65
N PHE A 92 -9.58 -11.54 -14.74
CA PHE A 92 -9.57 -12.39 -15.93
C PHE A 92 -9.77 -11.59 -17.22
N PRO A 93 -9.09 -11.99 -18.31
CA PRO A 93 -9.22 -11.32 -19.60
C PRO A 93 -10.61 -11.56 -20.20
N VAL A 94 -11.16 -10.55 -20.87
CA VAL A 94 -12.45 -10.64 -21.58
C VAL A 94 -12.31 -10.43 -23.10
N GLY A 95 -11.07 -10.33 -23.60
CA GLY A 95 -10.74 -10.19 -25.02
C GLY A 95 -10.11 -8.84 -25.38
N GLY A 96 -9.11 -8.89 -26.26
CA GLY A 96 -8.20 -7.76 -26.49
C GLY A 96 -7.42 -7.42 -25.21
N ASP A 97 -7.17 -6.15 -24.97
CA ASP A 97 -6.43 -5.65 -23.79
C ASP A 97 -7.35 -5.36 -22.59
N ARG A 98 -8.57 -5.91 -22.57
CA ARG A 98 -9.57 -5.65 -21.52
C ARG A 98 -9.69 -6.81 -20.55
N PHE A 99 -9.88 -6.45 -19.29
CA PHE A 99 -10.00 -7.37 -18.17
C PHE A 99 -11.25 -7.04 -17.37
N PHE A 100 -11.92 -8.09 -16.88
CA PHE A 100 -12.88 -7.96 -15.79
C PHE A 100 -12.13 -7.98 -14.47
N GLY A 101 -12.49 -7.08 -13.56
CA GLY A 101 -11.77 -6.96 -12.31
C GLY A 101 -12.34 -5.93 -11.36
N PHE A 102 -11.63 -5.63 -10.27
CA PHE A 102 -12.08 -4.64 -9.29
C PHE A 102 -11.57 -3.24 -9.61
N SER A 103 -12.50 -2.32 -9.77
CA SER A 103 -12.26 -0.88 -9.68
C SER A 103 -12.42 -0.38 -8.24
N TYR A 104 -12.19 0.92 -8.04
CA TYR A 104 -12.43 1.60 -6.77
C TYR A 104 -13.88 1.43 -6.26
N PHE A 105 -14.88 1.48 -7.15
CA PHE A 105 -16.29 1.44 -6.76
C PHE A 105 -16.83 0.01 -6.68
N PHE A 106 -16.57 -0.82 -7.69
CA PHE A 106 -16.99 -2.23 -7.73
C PHE A 106 -16.29 -2.98 -8.88
N LEU A 107 -16.92 -4.00 -9.43
CA LEU A 107 -16.51 -4.70 -10.64
C LEU A 107 -16.61 -3.79 -11.88
N ASP A 108 -15.60 -3.84 -12.73
CA ASP A 108 -15.52 -3.06 -13.97
C ASP A 108 -14.83 -3.89 -15.06
N ILE A 109 -15.05 -3.53 -16.33
CA ILE A 109 -14.36 -4.10 -17.48
C ILE A 109 -13.58 -2.99 -18.17
N ARG A 110 -12.26 -3.04 -18.03
CA ARG A 110 -11.38 -2.03 -18.62
C ARG A 110 -9.99 -2.57 -18.88
N GLU A 111 -9.25 -1.78 -19.65
CA GLU A 111 -7.81 -1.95 -19.82
C GLU A 111 -7.09 -1.44 -18.55
N PRO A 112 -6.18 -2.23 -17.95
CA PRO A 112 -5.29 -1.75 -16.90
C PRO A 112 -4.41 -0.62 -17.44
N LYS A 113 -4.60 0.59 -16.93
CA LYS A 113 -3.81 1.76 -17.32
C LYS A 113 -2.90 2.20 -16.20
N ALA A 114 -1.69 2.60 -16.57
CA ALA A 114 -0.72 3.22 -15.67
C ALA A 114 -1.38 4.35 -14.87
N ASN A 115 -1.17 4.33 -13.56
CA ASN A 115 -1.57 5.40 -12.66
C ASN A 115 -0.32 5.99 -12.01
N PHE A 116 -0.09 7.28 -12.22
CA PHE A 116 1.09 7.97 -11.70
C PHE A 116 1.20 7.89 -10.17
N HIS A 117 0.09 8.09 -9.46
CA HIS A 117 0.08 8.09 -8.00
C HIS A 117 0.44 6.70 -7.44
N THR A 118 -0.24 5.67 -7.93
CA THR A 118 0.00 4.29 -7.51
C THR A 118 1.40 3.82 -7.88
N THR A 119 1.91 4.22 -9.05
CA THR A 119 3.28 3.91 -9.48
C THR A 119 4.32 4.54 -8.56
N ALA A 120 4.15 5.83 -8.22
CA ALA A 120 5.08 6.52 -7.33
C ALA A 120 5.11 5.89 -5.93
N GLN A 121 3.94 5.52 -5.39
CA GLN A 121 3.85 4.82 -4.10
C GLN A 121 4.54 3.45 -4.14
N ALA A 122 4.33 2.66 -5.19
CA ALA A 122 4.93 1.34 -5.33
C ALA A 122 6.45 1.42 -5.44
N ILE A 123 6.98 2.34 -6.25
CA ILE A 123 8.42 2.57 -6.36
C ILE A 123 9.00 2.97 -4.99
N TYR A 124 8.31 3.84 -4.25
CA TYR A 124 8.79 4.27 -2.94
C TYR A 124 8.79 3.11 -1.92
N LEU A 125 7.72 2.28 -1.90
CA LEU A 125 7.68 1.05 -1.10
C LEU A 125 8.86 0.12 -1.42
N MET A 126 9.19 -0.06 -2.69
CA MET A 126 10.31 -0.90 -3.10
C MET A 126 11.66 -0.34 -2.63
N ALA A 127 11.85 0.98 -2.74
CA ALA A 127 13.05 1.64 -2.23
C ALA A 127 13.21 1.45 -0.71
N LEU A 128 12.14 1.61 0.05
CA LEU A 128 12.12 1.34 1.50
C LEU A 128 12.48 -0.11 1.81
N SER A 129 11.95 -1.06 1.03
CA SER A 129 12.20 -2.49 1.22
C SER A 129 13.67 -2.86 1.01
N VAL A 130 14.32 -2.29 -0.01
CA VAL A 130 15.75 -2.49 -0.27
C VAL A 130 16.62 -1.88 0.83
N ALA A 131 16.27 -0.68 1.30
CA ALA A 131 16.99 -0.02 2.38
C ALA A 131 16.91 -0.84 3.68
N SER A 132 15.71 -1.20 4.13
CA SER A 132 15.51 -2.00 5.34
C SER A 132 16.20 -3.36 5.27
N TYR A 133 16.22 -4.02 4.11
CA TYR A 133 16.95 -5.28 3.93
C TYR A 133 18.47 -5.11 4.09
N SER A 134 19.01 -3.98 3.62
CA SER A 134 20.45 -3.69 3.70
C SER A 134 20.90 -3.44 5.14
N ASP A 135 20.05 -2.82 5.95
CA ASP A 135 20.31 -2.59 7.38
C ASP A 135 20.27 -3.90 8.18
N MET A 136 19.32 -4.80 7.86
CA MET A 136 19.22 -6.12 8.51
C MET A 136 20.43 -7.03 8.24
N ARG A 137 21.12 -6.88 7.11
CA ARG A 137 22.32 -7.69 6.79
C ARG A 137 23.60 -7.26 7.52
N GLN A 138 23.61 -6.05 8.08
CA GLN A 138 24.80 -5.49 8.74
C GLN A 138 24.85 -5.79 10.24
N ASN A 139 23.74 -6.30 10.80
CA ASN A 139 23.61 -6.78 12.18
C ASN A 139 23.69 -8.31 12.23
#